data_AF-A0A3A4X8E8-F1
#
_entry.id   AF-A0A3A4X8E8-F1
#
_cell.length_a   1.000
_cell.length_b   1.000
_cell.length_c   1.000
_cell.angle_alpha   90.00
_cell.angle_beta   90.00
_cell.angle_gamma   90.00
#
_symmetry.space_group_name_H-M   'P 1'
#
loop_
_entity.id
_entity.type
_entity.pdbx_description
1 polymer ?
#
loop_
_entity_poly.entity_id
_entity_poly.type
_entity_poly.pdbx_seq_one_letter_code
_entity_poly.pdbx_strand_id
1 'polypeptide(L)'
;MRPFLPSKPGGGSGSSGKRRSKSTDPPLIQVAEIQDMRNYWGRRLPRPIPAGLLRAAIRRHLAQPANLLLGSLSRLSDQPVSPAELAAIKVTLFQEGDFQHIFRVAVRRRAGGQVQLAMVVAKDGFKISRMARRELANLQHLYRRDERFVVRPLSGGMLAVDPAGPPARARVFVYFTQWLAGMHELGVDRRMNFYINEIPLHTFRPAVSDTIRAQMLSILFGYWDPVSRTVPEPPQIASGDFVISRPQAGKPLRLRLIACRKIVSSVSLARCLRLFLGYQGQWAGNVFHLLPKDPRLLFEALHRGLVEINGGTIAWEQVERELNVYAAELQRPAVEMQAWTPLPALRKLIGALHHLKNR
;
A
#
# COMPACT_ATOMS: atom_id res chain seq x y z
N MET A 1 17.72 53.31 -3.18
CA MET A 1 17.91 53.95 -4.50
C MET A 1 19.37 53.79 -4.91
N ARG A 2 19.63 53.04 -5.99
CA ARG A 2 20.94 52.92 -6.66
C ARG A 2 20.71 53.19 -8.15
N PRO A 3 21.66 53.79 -8.89
CA PRO A 3 21.39 54.38 -10.19
C PRO A 3 21.41 53.35 -11.31
N PHE A 4 20.52 53.57 -12.28
CA PHE A 4 20.45 52.92 -13.58
C PHE A 4 21.56 53.45 -14.49
N LEU A 5 22.25 52.56 -15.21
CA LEU A 5 22.95 52.87 -16.45
C LEU A 5 22.52 51.88 -17.55
N PRO A 6 22.35 52.35 -18.81
CA PRO A 6 21.84 51.53 -19.89
C PRO A 6 22.97 50.81 -20.64
N SER A 7 22.76 49.55 -21.03
CA SER A 7 23.63 48.81 -21.94
C SER A 7 22.88 48.37 -23.20
N LYS A 8 23.58 48.55 -24.32
CA LYS A 8 23.22 48.49 -25.74
C LYS A 8 22.48 47.22 -26.23
N PRO A 9 21.80 47.30 -27.40
CA PRO A 9 21.16 46.15 -28.03
C PRO A 9 22.23 45.27 -28.71
N GLY A 10 22.43 44.07 -28.18
CA GLY A 10 23.23 43.02 -28.80
C GLY A 10 22.38 42.20 -29.78
N GLY A 11 22.86 42.11 -31.02
CA GLY A 11 22.16 41.51 -32.15
C GLY A 11 21.83 40.03 -31.99
N GLY A 12 20.79 39.63 -32.72
CA GLY A 12 20.33 38.25 -32.78
C GLY A 12 21.38 37.30 -33.33
N SER A 13 21.60 36.22 -32.60
CA SER A 13 22.11 34.97 -33.13
C SER A 13 20.96 33.97 -33.11
N GLY A 14 20.43 33.65 -34.29
CA GLY A 14 19.43 32.61 -34.48
C GLY A 14 19.94 31.29 -33.91
N SER A 15 19.37 30.91 -32.76
CA SER A 15 19.47 29.57 -32.21
C SER A 15 18.74 28.63 -33.15
N SER A 16 19.46 28.09 -34.13
CA SER A 16 19.02 26.96 -34.93
C SER A 16 18.77 25.79 -33.97
N GLY A 17 17.52 25.62 -33.57
CA GLY A 17 17.06 24.52 -32.75
C GLY A 17 17.41 23.21 -33.44
N LYS A 18 18.53 22.60 -33.03
CA LYS A 18 18.86 21.21 -33.34
C LYS A 18 17.67 20.36 -32.87
N ARG A 19 16.78 20.01 -33.79
CA ARG A 19 15.81 18.94 -33.62
C ARG A 19 16.62 17.71 -33.19
N ARG A 20 16.61 17.41 -31.89
CA ARG A 20 17.14 16.15 -31.36
C ARG A 20 16.46 15.05 -32.17
N SER A 21 17.21 14.37 -33.05
CA SER A 21 16.70 13.18 -33.72
C SER A 21 16.26 12.21 -32.62
N LYS A 22 14.98 11.83 -32.65
CA LYS A 22 14.48 10.80 -31.73
C LYS A 22 15.19 9.51 -32.13
N SER A 23 16.22 9.11 -31.37
CA SER A 23 16.86 7.81 -31.55
C SER A 23 15.78 6.73 -31.52
N THR A 24 15.78 5.90 -32.57
CA THR A 24 14.84 4.80 -32.79
C THR A 24 15.27 3.52 -32.10
N ASP A 25 16.40 3.55 -31.37
CA ASP A 25 16.95 2.34 -30.77
C ASP A 25 16.00 1.81 -29.69
N PRO A 26 15.82 0.48 -29.58
CA PRO A 26 15.04 -0.09 -28.50
C PRO A 26 15.68 0.24 -27.15
N PRO A 27 14.87 0.40 -26.08
CA PRO A 27 15.43 0.64 -24.74
C PRO A 27 16.28 -0.55 -24.29
N LEU A 28 17.36 -0.26 -23.55
CA LEU A 28 18.15 -1.31 -22.90
C LEU A 28 17.32 -1.95 -21.78
N ILE A 29 16.96 -3.22 -21.92
CA ILE A 29 16.19 -3.97 -20.92
C ILE A 29 17.12 -4.89 -20.12
N GLN A 30 17.21 -4.65 -18.82
CA GLN A 30 17.98 -5.45 -17.87
C GLN A 30 17.04 -6.04 -16.81
N VAL A 31 16.96 -7.37 -16.75
CA VAL A 31 16.30 -8.08 -15.65
C VAL A 31 17.39 -8.80 -14.86
N ALA A 32 17.57 -8.42 -13.60
CA ALA A 32 18.58 -9.01 -12.74
C ALA A 32 18.28 -10.49 -12.45
N GLU A 33 19.28 -11.23 -11.96
CA GLU A 33 19.08 -12.58 -11.46
C GLU A 33 18.10 -12.59 -10.28
N ILE A 34 17.20 -13.57 -10.27
CA ILE A 34 16.18 -13.73 -9.22
C ILE A 34 16.76 -14.63 -8.13
N GLN A 35 17.56 -14.03 -7.25
CA GLN A 35 18.20 -14.72 -6.12
C GLN A 35 17.17 -15.35 -5.19
N ASP A 36 17.47 -16.52 -4.62
CA ASP A 36 16.60 -17.18 -3.64
C ASP A 36 16.42 -16.30 -2.40
N MET A 37 15.16 -15.99 -2.06
CA MET A 37 14.83 -15.31 -0.81
C MET A 37 14.38 -16.32 0.24
N ARG A 38 14.73 -16.02 1.49
CA ARG A 38 14.26 -16.74 2.66
C ARG A 38 13.25 -15.86 3.39
N ASN A 39 12.23 -16.47 3.96
CA ASN A 39 11.33 -15.75 4.85
C ASN A 39 12.05 -15.38 6.16
N TYR A 40 11.35 -14.65 7.03
CA TYR A 40 11.86 -14.24 8.34
C TYR A 40 12.43 -15.41 9.18
N TRP A 41 11.93 -16.62 8.98
CA TRP A 41 12.35 -17.84 9.68
C TRP A 41 13.50 -18.59 8.97
N GLY A 42 14.12 -17.99 7.96
CA GLY A 42 15.18 -18.63 7.19
C GLY A 42 14.72 -19.74 6.24
N ARG A 43 13.40 -19.98 6.11
CA ARG A 43 12.85 -20.99 5.19
C ARG A 43 12.83 -20.45 3.77
N ARG A 44 13.24 -21.28 2.81
CA ARG A 44 13.16 -20.96 1.39
C ARG A 44 11.69 -20.82 1.00
N LEU A 45 11.36 -19.75 0.29
CA LEU A 45 10.00 -19.55 -0.21
C LEU A 45 9.74 -20.46 -1.42
N PRO A 46 8.56 -21.10 -1.52
CA PRO A 46 8.26 -21.97 -2.64
C PRO A 46 8.17 -21.16 -3.95
N ARG A 47 8.76 -21.71 -5.01
CA ARG A 47 8.79 -21.12 -6.36
C ARG A 47 8.23 -22.13 -7.37
N PRO A 48 6.92 -22.10 -7.66
CA PRO A 48 6.31 -22.97 -8.66
C PRO A 48 6.85 -22.72 -10.08
N ILE A 49 7.40 -21.53 -10.32
CA ILE A 49 7.97 -21.09 -11.59
C ILE A 49 9.49 -20.97 -11.42
N PRO A 50 10.30 -21.63 -12.27
CA PRO A 50 11.74 -21.47 -12.26
C PRO A 50 12.16 -20.00 -12.46
N ALA A 51 13.14 -19.55 -11.68
CA ALA A 51 13.66 -18.18 -11.69
C ALA A 51 14.09 -17.71 -13.11
N GLY A 52 14.85 -18.54 -13.83
CA GLY A 52 15.28 -18.22 -15.20
C GLY A 52 14.12 -18.05 -16.18
N LEU A 53 13.08 -18.87 -16.04
CA LEU A 53 11.89 -18.83 -16.89
C LEU A 53 11.07 -17.55 -16.63
N LEU A 54 10.87 -17.20 -15.35
CA LEU A 54 10.21 -15.95 -14.98
C LEU A 54 10.99 -14.73 -15.47
N ARG A 55 12.30 -14.73 -15.32
CA ARG A 55 13.19 -13.66 -15.80
C ARG A 55 13.09 -13.48 -17.32
N ALA A 56 13.14 -14.58 -18.07
CA ALA A 56 13.00 -14.56 -19.53
C ALA A 56 11.61 -14.04 -19.94
N ALA A 57 10.55 -14.45 -19.24
CA ALA A 57 9.19 -14.00 -19.48
C ALA A 57 9.03 -12.49 -19.26
N ILE A 58 9.56 -11.95 -18.15
CA ILE A 58 9.56 -10.51 -17.87
C ILE A 58 10.30 -9.76 -18.97
N ARG A 59 11.51 -10.20 -19.34
CA ARG A 59 12.31 -9.55 -20.39
C ARG A 59 11.57 -9.53 -21.73
N ARG A 60 10.99 -10.67 -22.13
CA ARG A 60 10.20 -10.80 -23.36
C ARG A 60 8.98 -9.87 -23.35
N HIS A 61 8.25 -9.80 -22.24
CA HIS A 61 7.08 -8.92 -22.12
C HIS A 61 7.46 -7.44 -22.23
N LEU A 62 8.53 -7.01 -21.58
CA LEU A 62 8.99 -5.62 -21.62
C LEU A 62 9.54 -5.20 -23.00
N ALA A 63 9.97 -6.16 -23.83
CA ALA A 63 10.41 -5.91 -25.19
C ALA A 63 9.26 -5.71 -26.19
N GLN A 64 8.02 -6.04 -25.81
CA GLN A 64 6.86 -5.88 -26.69
C GLN A 64 6.51 -4.39 -26.87
N PRO A 65 6.13 -3.94 -28.09
CA PRO A 65 5.76 -2.54 -28.36
C PRO A 65 4.56 -2.06 -27.54
N ALA A 66 3.62 -2.97 -27.27
CA ALA A 66 2.52 -2.77 -26.34
C ALA A 66 2.72 -3.70 -25.14
N ASN A 67 3.03 -3.11 -23.98
CA ASN A 67 3.24 -3.86 -22.75
C ASN A 67 2.66 -3.12 -21.53
N LEU A 68 2.53 -3.83 -20.42
CA LEU A 68 1.90 -3.30 -19.21
C LEU A 68 2.71 -2.16 -18.56
N LEU A 69 4.03 -2.13 -18.73
CA LEU A 69 4.88 -1.05 -18.22
C LEU A 69 4.57 0.26 -18.94
N LEU A 70 4.46 0.27 -20.27
CA LEU A 70 4.13 1.48 -21.03
C LEU A 70 2.75 2.02 -20.68
N GLY A 71 1.76 1.14 -20.55
CA GLY A 71 0.44 1.54 -20.05
C GLY A 71 0.50 2.12 -18.62
N SER A 72 1.34 1.55 -17.76
CA SER A 72 1.52 2.04 -16.38
C SER A 72 2.23 3.38 -16.33
N LEU A 73 3.27 3.59 -17.15
CA LEU A 73 3.94 4.87 -17.29
C LEU A 73 3.00 5.93 -17.83
N SER A 74 2.16 5.56 -18.80
CA SER A 74 1.20 6.49 -19.40
C SER A 74 0.15 6.94 -18.40
N ARG A 75 -0.37 6.01 -17.58
CA ARG A 75 -1.25 6.32 -16.45
C ARG A 75 -0.57 7.16 -15.38
N LEU A 76 0.72 6.93 -15.11
CA LEU A 76 1.42 7.66 -14.06
C LEU A 76 1.70 9.12 -14.45
N SER A 77 2.03 9.38 -15.72
CA SER A 77 2.27 10.74 -16.22
C SER A 77 1.06 11.39 -16.90
N ASP A 78 -0.09 10.73 -16.89
CA ASP A 78 -1.33 11.16 -17.55
C ASP A 78 -1.12 11.59 -19.04
N GLN A 79 -0.19 10.91 -19.72
CA GLN A 79 0.21 11.15 -21.12
C GLN A 79 0.67 9.84 -21.77
N PRO A 80 0.42 9.60 -23.07
CA PRO A 80 0.94 8.42 -23.75
C PRO A 80 2.47 8.32 -23.69
N VAL A 81 2.99 7.14 -23.33
CA VAL A 81 4.43 6.85 -23.31
C VAL A 81 4.73 5.74 -24.31
N SER A 82 5.61 6.03 -25.26
CA SER A 82 6.08 5.10 -26.28
C SER A 82 7.44 4.46 -25.93
N PRO A 83 7.79 3.30 -26.51
CA PRO A 83 9.11 2.69 -26.32
C PRO A 83 10.27 3.62 -26.69
N ALA A 84 10.10 4.45 -27.74
CA ALA A 84 11.12 5.36 -28.24
C ALA A 84 11.50 6.45 -27.23
N GLU A 85 10.67 6.71 -26.23
CA GLU A 85 10.97 7.68 -25.16
C GLU A 85 11.82 7.08 -24.05
N LEU A 86 12.01 5.76 -24.03
CA LEU A 86 12.73 5.06 -22.97
C LEU A 86 14.18 4.83 -23.38
N ALA A 87 15.10 5.10 -22.45
CA ALA A 87 16.52 4.82 -22.62
C ALA A 87 16.91 3.48 -22.01
N ALA A 88 16.39 3.16 -20.82
CA ALA A 88 16.71 1.92 -20.12
C ALA A 88 15.58 1.50 -19.18
N ILE A 89 15.45 0.18 -18.98
CA ILE A 89 14.55 -0.45 -18.01
C ILE A 89 15.38 -1.44 -17.19
N LYS A 90 15.38 -1.26 -15.87
CA LYS A 90 16.04 -2.17 -14.92
C LYS A 90 15.00 -2.77 -13.99
N VAL A 91 14.98 -4.10 -13.92
CA VAL A 91 14.07 -4.88 -13.06
C VAL A 91 14.91 -5.66 -12.06
N THR A 92 14.62 -5.47 -10.77
CA THR A 92 15.29 -6.15 -9.66
C THR A 92 14.26 -6.72 -8.70
N LEU A 93 14.42 -7.97 -8.27
CA LEU A 93 13.60 -8.52 -7.20
C LEU A 93 13.82 -7.66 -5.94
N PHE A 94 12.73 -7.17 -5.36
CA PHE A 94 12.76 -6.37 -4.13
C PHE A 94 12.34 -7.22 -2.93
N GLN A 95 11.23 -7.95 -3.08
CA GLN A 95 10.68 -8.79 -2.02
C GLN A 95 10.02 -10.02 -2.65
N GLU A 96 10.04 -11.11 -1.91
CA GLU A 96 9.31 -12.32 -2.23
C GLU A 96 8.47 -12.70 -1.01
N GLY A 97 7.17 -12.93 -1.22
CA GLY A 97 6.27 -13.46 -0.21
C GLY A 97 5.78 -14.86 -0.58
N ASP A 98 4.86 -15.41 0.22
CA ASP A 98 4.28 -16.73 -0.05
C ASP A 98 3.48 -16.77 -1.36
N PHE A 99 2.93 -15.62 -1.77
CA PHE A 99 2.01 -15.53 -2.90
C PHE A 99 2.60 -14.79 -4.11
N GLN A 100 3.58 -13.91 -3.93
CA GLN A 100 3.99 -13.02 -5.00
C GLN A 100 5.48 -12.67 -4.97
N HIS A 101 6.00 -12.35 -6.15
CA HIS A 101 7.27 -11.67 -6.31
C HIS A 101 6.99 -10.19 -6.54
N ILE A 102 7.66 -9.33 -5.79
CA ILE A 102 7.60 -7.87 -5.95
C ILE A 102 8.94 -7.42 -6.52
N PHE A 103 8.91 -6.88 -7.72
CA PHE A 103 10.07 -6.33 -8.40
C PHE A 103 10.03 -4.81 -8.36
N ARG A 104 11.18 -4.19 -8.09
CA ARG A 104 11.38 -2.77 -8.37
C ARG A 104 11.73 -2.61 -9.85
N VAL A 105 10.99 -1.75 -10.54
CA VAL A 105 11.21 -1.43 -11.96
C VAL A 105 11.64 0.03 -12.05
N ALA A 106 12.90 0.26 -12.40
CA ALA A 106 13.44 1.58 -12.65
C ALA A 106 13.47 1.85 -14.16
N VAL A 107 12.86 2.94 -14.58
CA VAL A 107 12.76 3.36 -15.99
C VAL A 107 13.48 4.69 -16.16
N ARG A 108 14.45 4.75 -17.06
CA ARG A 108 15.13 5.98 -17.46
C ARG A 108 14.57 6.46 -18.80
N ARG A 109 14.11 7.70 -18.86
CA ARG A 109 13.62 8.32 -20.11
C ARG A 109 14.77 8.97 -20.88
N ARG A 110 14.68 9.00 -22.21
CA ARG A 110 15.68 9.66 -23.09
C ARG A 110 15.71 11.18 -22.91
N ALA A 111 14.56 11.78 -22.63
CA ALA A 111 14.45 13.21 -22.31
C ALA A 111 15.08 13.59 -20.95
N GLY A 112 15.51 12.60 -20.16
CA GLY A 112 15.96 12.78 -18.79
C GLY A 112 14.90 12.35 -17.77
N GLY A 113 15.34 12.19 -16.52
CA GLY A 113 14.49 11.73 -15.42
C GLY A 113 14.41 10.21 -15.30
N GLN A 114 14.03 9.79 -14.09
CA GLN A 114 13.87 8.39 -13.73
C GLN A 114 12.53 8.19 -13.02
N VAL A 115 11.82 7.14 -13.41
CA VAL A 115 10.56 6.71 -12.79
C VAL A 115 10.76 5.36 -12.14
N GLN A 116 10.13 5.14 -10.99
CA GLN A 116 10.16 3.85 -10.30
C GLN A 116 8.74 3.34 -10.10
N LEU A 117 8.56 2.05 -10.36
CA LEU A 117 7.32 1.31 -10.17
C LEU A 117 7.60 0.04 -9.36
N ALA A 118 6.58 -0.49 -8.69
CA ALA A 118 6.58 -1.87 -8.26
C ALA A 118 5.84 -2.72 -9.29
N MET A 119 6.40 -3.87 -9.65
CA MET A 119 5.75 -4.89 -10.46
C MET A 119 5.49 -6.11 -9.58
N VAL A 120 4.21 -6.41 -9.36
CA VAL A 120 3.77 -7.52 -8.52
C VAL A 120 3.38 -8.69 -9.41
N VAL A 121 4.06 -9.82 -9.26
CA VAL A 121 3.89 -11.02 -10.09
C VAL A 121 3.40 -12.18 -9.22
N ALA A 122 2.25 -12.75 -9.57
CA ALA A 122 1.71 -13.94 -8.93
C ALA A 122 2.65 -15.16 -9.09
N LYS A 123 2.72 -16.01 -8.07
CA LYS A 123 3.54 -17.24 -8.08
C LYS A 123 2.93 -18.42 -8.83
N ASP A 124 1.62 -18.40 -9.09
CA ASP A 124 0.92 -19.41 -9.89
C ASP A 124 -0.05 -18.77 -10.90
N GLY A 125 -0.45 -19.53 -11.90
CA GLY A 125 -1.38 -19.10 -12.95
C GLY A 125 -2.86 -19.21 -12.62
N PHE A 126 -3.23 -19.70 -11.45
CA PHE A 126 -4.62 -19.99 -11.08
C PHE A 126 -5.05 -19.23 -9.83
N LYS A 127 -4.96 -19.86 -8.64
CA LYS A 127 -5.52 -19.32 -7.39
C LYS A 127 -4.88 -17.99 -7.03
N ILE A 128 -3.56 -17.90 -7.13
CA ILE A 128 -2.79 -16.71 -6.76
C ILE A 128 -2.94 -15.62 -7.81
N SER A 129 -2.95 -15.98 -9.10
CA SER A 129 -3.26 -15.01 -10.17
C SER A 129 -4.65 -14.38 -10.01
N ARG A 130 -5.66 -15.17 -9.64
CA ARG A 130 -7.01 -14.65 -9.35
C ARG A 130 -7.01 -13.71 -8.14
N MET A 131 -6.25 -14.06 -7.10
CA MET A 131 -6.09 -13.20 -5.92
C MET A 131 -5.41 -11.88 -6.26
N ALA A 132 -4.31 -11.89 -7.01
CA ALA A 132 -3.59 -10.70 -7.44
C ALA A 132 -4.46 -9.78 -8.32
N ARG A 133 -5.29 -10.35 -9.21
CA ARG A 133 -6.27 -9.58 -9.98
C ARG A 133 -7.29 -8.89 -9.09
N ARG A 134 -7.83 -9.60 -8.09
CA ARG A 134 -8.77 -9.03 -7.12
C ARG A 134 -8.11 -7.94 -6.28
N GLU A 135 -6.86 -8.15 -5.87
CA GLU A 135 -6.08 -7.16 -5.13
C GLU A 135 -5.90 -5.87 -5.93
N LEU A 136 -5.52 -5.95 -7.21
CA LEU A 136 -5.44 -4.78 -8.08
C LEU A 136 -6.78 -4.02 -8.15
N ALA A 137 -7.89 -4.74 -8.34
CA ALA A 137 -9.23 -4.14 -8.40
C ALA A 137 -9.62 -3.48 -7.07
N ASN A 138 -9.30 -4.10 -5.94
CA ASN A 138 -9.55 -3.52 -4.62
C ASN A 138 -8.72 -2.25 -4.42
N LEU A 139 -7.42 -2.28 -4.74
CA LEU A 139 -6.57 -1.09 -4.67
C LEU A 139 -7.10 0.04 -5.56
N GLN A 140 -7.62 -0.26 -6.76
CA GLN A 140 -8.26 0.73 -7.64
C GLN A 140 -9.53 1.31 -7.04
N HIS A 141 -10.34 0.48 -6.36
CA HIS A 141 -11.51 0.95 -5.64
C HIS A 141 -11.13 1.88 -4.48
N LEU A 142 -10.19 1.47 -3.63
CA LEU A 142 -9.72 2.27 -2.49
C LEU A 142 -9.04 3.57 -2.95
N TYR A 143 -8.27 3.54 -4.04
CA TYR A 143 -7.58 4.73 -4.57
C TYR A 143 -8.55 5.79 -5.07
N ARG A 144 -9.64 5.38 -5.74
CA ARG A 144 -10.70 6.30 -6.16
C ARG A 144 -11.43 6.94 -4.98
N ARG A 145 -11.46 6.25 -3.83
CA ARG A 145 -12.10 6.75 -2.63
C ARG A 145 -11.22 7.75 -1.87
N ASP A 146 -9.96 7.40 -1.64
CA ASP A 146 -8.99 8.31 -1.04
C ASP A 146 -7.55 7.94 -1.43
N GLU A 147 -6.99 8.66 -2.41
CA GLU A 147 -5.65 8.39 -2.92
C GLU A 147 -4.53 8.66 -1.89
N ARG A 148 -4.81 9.42 -0.83
CA ARG A 148 -3.80 9.81 0.17
C ARG A 148 -3.28 8.59 0.94
N PHE A 149 -4.14 7.59 1.16
CA PHE A 149 -3.86 6.48 2.07
C PHE A 149 -3.61 5.15 1.39
N VAL A 150 -3.68 5.05 0.06
CA VAL A 150 -3.37 3.81 -0.68
C VAL A 150 -2.36 4.08 -1.78
N VAL A 151 -1.54 3.09 -2.11
CA VAL A 151 -0.64 3.16 -3.26
C VAL A 151 -1.44 3.33 -4.56
N ARG A 152 -0.96 4.16 -5.51
CA ARG A 152 -1.57 4.28 -6.84
C ARG A 152 -1.43 2.95 -7.59
N PRO A 153 -2.54 2.24 -7.87
CA PRO A 153 -2.52 1.08 -8.74
C PRO A 153 -2.44 1.53 -10.20
N LEU A 154 -1.73 0.77 -11.03
CA LEU A 154 -1.50 1.10 -12.44
C LEU A 154 -2.10 -0.02 -13.32
N SER A 155 -1.40 -0.42 -14.38
CA SER A 155 -1.89 -1.45 -15.30
C SER A 155 -1.61 -2.85 -14.77
N GLY A 156 -2.47 -3.81 -15.13
CA GLY A 156 -2.27 -5.23 -14.87
C GLY A 156 -2.81 -6.10 -15.98
N GLY A 157 -2.34 -7.34 -16.04
CA GLY A 157 -2.66 -8.28 -17.11
C GLY A 157 -1.98 -9.64 -16.91
N MET A 158 -2.06 -10.50 -17.93
CA MET A 158 -1.44 -11.82 -17.88
C MET A 158 -0.06 -11.79 -18.54
N LEU A 159 0.95 -12.27 -17.82
CA LEU A 159 2.31 -12.53 -18.30
C LEU A 159 2.42 -13.99 -18.76
N ALA A 160 2.77 -14.24 -20.02
CA ALA A 160 3.06 -15.58 -20.51
C ALA A 160 4.47 -16.00 -20.06
N VAL A 161 4.55 -17.00 -19.18
CA VAL A 161 5.78 -17.48 -18.54
C VAL A 161 6.37 -18.64 -19.34
N ASP A 162 5.53 -19.62 -19.69
CA ASP A 162 5.90 -20.80 -20.46
C ASP A 162 4.90 -21.05 -21.58
N PRO A 163 5.18 -20.63 -22.83
CA PRO A 163 4.25 -20.82 -23.94
C PRO A 163 4.01 -22.30 -24.29
N ALA A 164 4.94 -23.20 -23.94
CA ALA A 164 4.87 -24.62 -24.25
C ALA A 164 4.47 -25.49 -23.05
N GLY A 165 4.38 -24.89 -21.85
CA GLY A 165 4.04 -25.58 -20.62
C GLY A 165 2.54 -25.73 -20.37
N PRO A 166 2.14 -26.51 -19.35
CA PRO A 166 0.74 -26.71 -19.00
C PRO A 166 0.05 -25.38 -18.62
N PRO A 167 -1.26 -25.21 -18.85
CA PRO A 167 -1.98 -23.93 -18.70
C PRO A 167 -1.77 -23.22 -17.35
N ALA A 168 -1.66 -23.98 -16.25
CA ALA A 168 -1.47 -23.47 -14.89
C ALA A 168 -0.10 -22.82 -14.64
N ARG A 169 0.92 -23.14 -15.47
CA ARG A 169 2.26 -22.52 -15.46
C ARG A 169 2.49 -21.59 -16.64
N ALA A 170 1.64 -21.69 -17.67
CA ALA A 170 1.81 -20.95 -18.90
C ALA A 170 1.64 -19.44 -18.74
N ARG A 171 0.76 -18.99 -17.84
CA ARG A 171 0.45 -17.56 -17.65
C ARG A 171 0.24 -17.21 -16.18
N VAL A 172 0.81 -16.10 -15.72
CA VAL A 172 0.55 -15.54 -14.39
C VAL A 172 0.02 -14.12 -14.47
N PHE A 173 -0.78 -13.70 -13.50
CA PHE A 173 -1.21 -12.31 -13.41
C PHE A 173 -0.06 -11.46 -12.87
N VAL A 174 0.13 -10.30 -13.49
CA VAL A 174 1.07 -9.26 -13.07
C VAL A 174 0.36 -7.93 -13.05
N TYR A 175 0.71 -7.06 -12.11
CA TYR A 175 0.26 -5.68 -12.11
C TYR A 175 1.33 -4.74 -11.59
N PHE A 176 1.14 -3.45 -11.89
CA PHE A 176 2.05 -2.40 -11.46
C PHE A 176 1.38 -1.49 -10.44
N THR A 177 2.19 -0.94 -9.55
CA THR A 177 1.82 0.18 -8.67
C THR A 177 2.94 1.22 -8.70
N GLN A 178 2.63 2.45 -8.29
CA GLN A 178 3.67 3.46 -8.11
C GLN A 178 4.67 3.01 -7.03
N TRP A 179 5.96 3.25 -7.26
CA TRP A 179 6.94 3.05 -6.20
C TRP A 179 6.85 4.19 -5.19
N LEU A 180 6.69 3.85 -3.91
CA LEU A 180 6.58 4.83 -2.83
C LEU A 180 7.96 5.17 -2.26
N ALA A 181 8.66 6.10 -2.92
CA ALA A 181 9.99 6.53 -2.47
C ALA A 181 9.95 7.09 -1.02
N GLY A 182 10.87 6.61 -0.17
CA GLY A 182 10.97 7.01 1.24
C GLY A 182 9.91 6.40 2.16
N MET A 183 9.16 5.40 1.69
CA MET A 183 8.26 4.59 2.49
C MET A 183 8.84 3.20 2.65
N HIS A 184 8.63 2.60 3.82
CA HIS A 184 9.24 1.34 4.22
C HIS A 184 8.19 0.40 4.80
N GLU A 185 8.36 -0.90 4.61
CA GLU A 185 7.46 -1.92 5.15
C GLU A 185 7.42 -1.84 6.69
N LEU A 186 6.21 -1.91 7.24
CA LEU A 186 5.96 -1.88 8.67
C LEU A 186 5.98 -3.32 9.23
N GLY A 187 6.85 -3.59 10.18
CA GLY A 187 6.88 -4.83 10.96
C GLY A 187 6.32 -4.64 12.37
N VAL A 188 6.11 -5.74 13.09
CA VAL A 188 5.72 -5.76 14.51
C VAL A 188 6.77 -6.55 15.30
N ASP A 189 7.32 -5.98 16.37
CA ASP A 189 8.31 -6.66 17.22
C ASP A 189 7.64 -7.60 18.25
N ARG A 190 8.42 -8.32 19.06
CA ARG A 190 7.88 -9.23 20.10
C ARG A 190 7.11 -8.52 21.22
N ARG A 191 7.30 -7.20 21.38
CA ARG A 191 6.59 -6.35 22.35
C ARG A 191 5.36 -5.69 21.74
N MET A 192 4.96 -6.11 20.54
CA MET A 192 3.87 -5.53 19.75
C MET A 192 4.08 -4.06 19.39
N ASN A 193 5.32 -3.55 19.38
CA ASN A 193 5.63 -2.23 18.83
C ASN A 193 5.89 -2.35 17.33
N PHE A 194 5.62 -1.29 16.59
CA PHE A 194 5.97 -1.26 15.18
C PHE A 194 7.46 -1.01 14.98
N TYR A 195 8.00 -1.47 13.85
CA TYR A 195 9.34 -1.13 13.39
C TYR A 195 9.39 -1.01 11.87
N ILE A 196 10.44 -0.36 11.35
CA ILE A 196 10.73 -0.34 9.91
C ILE A 196 11.53 -1.59 9.53
N ASN A 197 10.98 -2.42 8.66
CA ASN A 197 11.57 -3.68 8.20
C ASN A 197 12.67 -3.46 7.13
N GLU A 198 13.70 -2.71 7.49
CA GLU A 198 14.88 -2.45 6.66
C GLU A 198 16.11 -2.40 7.58
N ILE A 199 17.27 -2.89 7.12
CA ILE A 199 18.51 -2.85 7.90
C ILE A 199 19.18 -1.47 7.73
N PRO A 200 19.61 -0.80 8.82
CA PRO A 200 19.41 -1.17 10.22
C PRO A 200 17.95 -0.96 10.66
N LEU A 201 17.44 -1.94 11.43
CA LEU A 201 16.06 -1.92 11.93
C LEU A 201 15.82 -0.68 12.78
N HIS A 202 14.65 -0.05 12.60
CA HIS A 202 14.22 1.08 13.42
C HIS A 202 12.93 0.74 14.16
N THR A 203 13.03 0.43 15.44
CA THR A 203 11.87 0.16 16.31
C THR A 203 11.29 1.45 16.86
N PHE A 204 9.98 1.64 16.69
CA PHE A 204 9.28 2.80 17.24
C PHE A 204 9.04 2.65 18.74
N ARG A 205 9.12 3.76 19.48
CA ARG A 205 8.72 3.80 20.88
C ARG A 205 7.23 3.43 21.05
N PRO A 206 6.80 2.90 22.21
CA PRO A 206 5.41 2.51 22.43
C PRO A 206 4.38 3.61 22.11
N ALA A 207 4.64 4.85 22.51
CA ALA A 207 3.75 5.98 22.23
C ALA A 207 3.61 6.28 20.73
N VAL A 208 4.72 6.16 19.98
CA VAL A 208 4.70 6.31 18.52
C VAL A 208 3.96 5.14 17.88
N SER A 209 4.12 3.93 18.41
CA SER A 209 3.36 2.76 17.94
C SER A 209 1.85 2.92 18.14
N ASP A 210 1.41 3.51 19.25
CA ASP A 210 0.00 3.85 19.48
C ASP A 210 -0.51 4.92 18.50
N THR A 211 0.33 5.90 18.14
CA THR A 211 -0.02 6.87 17.10
C THR A 211 -0.19 6.19 15.73
N ILE A 212 0.70 5.25 15.39
CA ILE A 212 0.60 4.44 14.16
C ILE A 212 -0.68 3.61 14.16
N ARG A 213 -1.01 2.94 15.28
CA ARG A 213 -2.27 2.18 15.47
C ARG A 213 -3.49 3.05 15.17
N ALA A 214 -3.55 4.24 15.76
CA ALA A 214 -4.64 5.19 15.57
C ALA A 214 -4.76 5.65 14.10
N GLN A 215 -3.64 5.97 13.45
CA GLN A 215 -3.65 6.32 12.03
C GLN A 215 -4.10 5.15 11.15
N MET A 216 -3.67 3.92 11.44
CA MET A 216 -4.14 2.72 10.72
C MET A 216 -5.65 2.54 10.88
N LEU A 217 -6.18 2.66 12.11
CA LEU A 217 -7.63 2.60 12.35
C LEU A 217 -8.37 3.70 11.59
N SER A 218 -7.88 4.93 11.62
CA SER A 218 -8.48 6.05 10.88
C SER A 218 -8.57 5.76 9.38
N ILE A 219 -7.50 5.22 8.78
CA ILE A 219 -7.48 4.82 7.37
C ILE A 219 -8.51 3.72 7.10
N LEU A 220 -8.52 2.66 7.92
CA LEU A 220 -9.41 1.52 7.74
C LEU A 220 -10.88 1.89 7.88
N PHE A 221 -11.21 2.73 8.86
CA PHE A 221 -12.55 3.29 9.02
C PHE A 221 -12.94 4.25 7.89
N GLY A 222 -11.99 5.07 7.40
CA GLY A 222 -12.19 5.94 6.24
C GLY A 222 -12.59 5.21 4.97
N TYR A 223 -12.16 3.95 4.84
CA TYR A 223 -12.54 3.08 3.73
C TYR A 223 -13.87 2.33 3.93
N TRP A 224 -14.54 2.45 5.06
CA TRP A 224 -15.93 1.99 5.15
C TRP A 224 -16.82 2.93 4.33
N ASP A 225 -17.47 2.38 3.31
CA ASP A 225 -18.41 3.11 2.47
C ASP A 225 -19.85 2.92 2.99
N PRO A 226 -20.51 3.96 3.53
CA PRO A 226 -21.86 3.84 4.04
C PRO A 226 -22.90 3.55 2.94
N VAL A 227 -22.62 3.92 1.68
CA VAL A 227 -23.54 3.74 0.55
C VAL A 227 -23.48 2.30 0.05
N SER A 228 -22.30 1.83 -0.36
CA SER A 228 -22.14 0.44 -0.82
C SER A 228 -22.06 -0.59 0.31
N ARG A 229 -21.93 -0.13 1.57
CA ARG A 229 -21.73 -0.95 2.77
C ARG A 229 -20.55 -1.91 2.62
N THR A 230 -19.46 -1.41 2.06
CA THR A 230 -18.23 -2.17 1.87
C THR A 230 -17.10 -1.66 2.75
N VAL A 231 -16.15 -2.54 3.08
CA VAL A 231 -14.96 -2.19 3.86
C VAL A 231 -13.80 -3.14 3.51
N PRO A 232 -12.54 -2.70 3.52
CA PRO A 232 -11.41 -3.63 3.45
C PRO A 232 -11.42 -4.61 4.63
N GLU A 233 -11.04 -5.85 4.38
CA GLU A 233 -10.71 -6.79 5.45
C GLU A 233 -9.52 -6.26 6.29
N PRO A 234 -9.42 -6.58 7.59
CA PRO A 234 -8.29 -6.17 8.40
C PRO A 234 -6.95 -6.57 7.75
N PRO A 235 -5.97 -5.65 7.75
CA PRO A 235 -4.69 -5.86 7.08
C PRO A 235 -3.87 -6.94 7.79
N GLN A 236 -3.11 -7.70 7.02
CA GLN A 236 -2.04 -8.54 7.54
C GLN A 236 -0.78 -7.68 7.67
N ILE A 237 -0.64 -7.00 8.81
CA ILE A 237 0.46 -6.05 9.03
C ILE A 237 1.82 -6.71 8.84
N ALA A 238 2.00 -7.89 9.42
CA ALA A 238 3.23 -8.66 9.31
C ALA A 238 3.55 -9.17 7.89
N SER A 239 2.58 -9.11 6.98
CA SER A 239 2.73 -9.48 5.57
C SER A 239 3.01 -8.26 4.67
N GLY A 240 3.26 -7.09 5.26
CA GLY A 240 3.64 -5.87 4.53
C GLY A 240 2.48 -5.09 3.93
N ASP A 241 1.24 -5.28 4.39
CA ASP A 241 0.08 -4.61 3.79
C ASP A 241 0.16 -3.06 3.96
N PHE A 242 0.92 -2.57 4.95
CA PHE A 242 1.17 -1.15 5.20
C PHE A 242 2.65 -0.79 5.06
N VAL A 243 2.90 0.41 4.54
CA VAL A 243 4.21 1.07 4.55
C VAL A 243 4.15 2.39 5.28
N ILE A 244 5.28 2.79 5.88
CA ILE A 244 5.44 4.00 6.68
C ILE A 244 6.65 4.82 6.25
N SER A 245 6.58 6.14 6.36
CA SER A 245 7.77 7.00 6.22
C SER A 245 8.69 6.91 7.43
N ARG A 246 9.99 7.15 7.25
CA ARG A 246 10.90 7.37 8.39
C ARG A 246 10.52 8.63 9.18
N PRO A 247 10.72 8.65 10.52
CA PRO A 247 10.61 9.88 11.30
C PRO A 247 11.51 10.98 10.74
N GLN A 248 10.95 12.18 10.60
CA GLN A 248 11.69 13.39 10.24
C GLN A 248 11.21 14.53 11.12
N ALA A 249 12.14 15.35 11.61
CA ALA A 249 11.81 16.48 12.48
C ALA A 249 10.77 17.40 11.80
N GLY A 250 9.73 17.77 12.54
CA GLY A 250 8.65 18.66 12.06
C GLY A 250 7.73 18.06 10.99
N LYS A 251 7.89 16.78 10.61
CA LYS A 251 7.03 16.13 9.60
C LYS A 251 6.24 14.98 10.21
N PRO A 252 4.92 14.90 9.95
CA PRO A 252 4.12 13.78 10.42
C PRO A 252 4.53 12.48 9.73
N LEU A 253 4.40 11.36 10.44
CA LEU A 253 4.51 10.03 9.85
C LEU A 253 3.41 9.87 8.80
N ARG A 254 3.78 9.29 7.65
CA ARG A 254 2.85 8.97 6.57
C ARG A 254 2.70 7.46 6.51
N LEU A 255 1.46 6.99 6.52
CA LEU A 255 1.10 5.58 6.33
C LEU A 255 0.35 5.42 5.01
N ARG A 256 0.65 4.35 4.28
CA ARG A 256 -0.11 3.96 3.09
C ARG A 256 -0.35 2.46 3.06
N LEU A 257 -1.54 2.08 2.66
CA LEU A 257 -1.91 0.71 2.31
C LEU A 257 -1.33 0.37 0.94
N ILE A 258 -0.62 -0.75 0.83
CA ILE A 258 -0.02 -1.22 -0.42
C ILE A 258 -0.60 -2.54 -0.92
N ALA A 259 -1.40 -3.22 -0.11
CA ALA A 259 -2.11 -4.45 -0.48
C ALA A 259 -3.51 -4.48 0.12
N CYS A 260 -4.48 -5.05 -0.61
CA CYS A 260 -5.84 -5.27 -0.14
C CYS A 260 -6.42 -6.52 -0.79
N ARG A 261 -6.29 -7.67 -0.13
CA ARG A 261 -6.69 -8.97 -0.71
C ARG A 261 -8.20 -9.13 -0.86
N LYS A 262 -8.99 -8.45 -0.01
CA LYS A 262 -10.43 -8.61 0.09
C LYS A 262 -11.12 -7.34 0.59
N ILE A 263 -12.26 -7.04 -0.02
CA ILE A 263 -13.26 -6.09 0.47
C ILE A 263 -14.48 -6.92 0.87
N VAL A 264 -15.03 -6.65 2.06
CA VAL A 264 -16.23 -7.29 2.60
C VAL A 264 -17.42 -6.39 2.32
N SER A 265 -18.51 -6.95 1.80
CA SER A 265 -19.76 -6.26 1.52
C SER A 265 -20.80 -6.47 2.63
N SER A 266 -21.89 -5.69 2.56
CA SER A 266 -23.01 -5.77 3.51
C SER A 266 -22.57 -5.56 4.97
N VAL A 267 -21.64 -4.63 5.17
CA VAL A 267 -21.09 -4.27 6.49
C VAL A 267 -21.81 -3.03 7.01
N SER A 268 -22.62 -3.19 8.06
CA SER A 268 -23.19 -2.08 8.81
C SER A 268 -22.11 -1.34 9.61
N LEU A 269 -22.41 -0.12 10.09
CA LEU A 269 -21.51 0.64 10.96
C LEU A 269 -21.11 -0.17 12.21
N ALA A 270 -22.08 -0.78 12.89
CA ALA A 270 -21.84 -1.64 14.04
C ALA A 270 -20.86 -2.79 13.72
N ARG A 271 -21.03 -3.43 12.56
CA ARG A 271 -20.14 -4.51 12.11
C ARG A 271 -18.76 -3.98 11.74
N CYS A 272 -18.65 -2.80 11.14
CA CYS A 272 -17.39 -2.13 10.85
C CYS A 272 -16.59 -1.84 12.14
N LEU A 273 -17.25 -1.27 13.15
CA LEU A 273 -16.65 -1.01 14.47
C LEU A 273 -16.12 -2.31 15.09
N ARG A 274 -16.92 -3.38 15.12
CA ARG A 274 -16.48 -4.68 15.62
C ARG A 274 -15.31 -5.26 14.84
N LEU A 275 -15.34 -5.14 13.52
CA LEU A 275 -14.32 -5.70 12.64
C LEU A 275 -12.93 -5.15 12.97
N PHE A 276 -12.82 -3.84 13.19
CA PHE A 276 -11.52 -3.21 13.43
C PHE A 276 -11.18 -3.05 14.90
N LEU A 277 -12.16 -2.75 15.76
CA LEU A 277 -11.92 -2.62 17.20
C LEU A 277 -11.77 -3.98 17.88
N GLY A 278 -12.46 -5.00 17.37
CA GLY A 278 -12.32 -6.38 17.82
C GLY A 278 -11.19 -7.14 17.11
N TYR A 279 -10.44 -6.51 16.21
CA TYR A 279 -9.39 -7.20 15.46
C TYR A 279 -8.30 -7.75 16.38
N GLN A 280 -8.02 -9.05 16.21
CA GLN A 280 -6.94 -9.76 16.87
C GLN A 280 -6.14 -10.52 15.81
N GLY A 281 -4.83 -10.30 15.80
CA GLY A 281 -3.85 -11.12 15.09
C GLY A 281 -2.98 -11.89 16.08
N GLN A 282 -2.30 -12.92 15.61
CA GLN A 282 -1.25 -13.58 16.39
C GLN A 282 0.11 -13.27 15.77
N TRP A 283 1.07 -12.88 16.61
CA TRP A 283 2.43 -12.61 16.19
C TRP A 283 3.43 -13.08 17.25
N ALA A 284 4.34 -13.96 16.85
CA ALA A 284 5.35 -14.55 17.76
C ALA A 284 4.73 -15.07 19.08
N GLY A 285 3.58 -15.75 19.00
CA GLY A 285 2.85 -16.29 20.16
C GLY A 285 2.07 -15.26 21.00
N ASN A 286 2.07 -13.98 20.60
CA ASN A 286 1.37 -12.91 21.32
C ASN A 286 0.16 -12.42 20.50
N VAL A 287 -0.86 -11.91 21.20
CA VAL A 287 -2.01 -11.25 20.57
C VAL A 287 -1.61 -9.84 20.16
N PHE A 288 -1.78 -9.54 18.88
CA PHE A 288 -1.66 -8.21 18.31
C PHE A 288 -3.05 -7.60 18.10
N HIS A 289 -3.23 -6.34 18.46
CA HIS A 289 -4.45 -5.58 18.17
C HIS A 289 -4.13 -4.17 17.68
N LEU A 290 -5.10 -3.58 16.99
CA LEU A 290 -5.01 -2.22 16.42
C LEU A 290 -5.44 -1.11 17.39
N LEU A 291 -6.00 -1.45 18.57
CA LEU A 291 -6.43 -0.44 19.53
C LEU A 291 -5.25 0.33 20.16
N PRO A 292 -5.19 1.67 20.06
CA PRO A 292 -4.26 2.47 20.86
C PRO A 292 -4.66 2.43 22.34
N LYS A 293 -3.68 2.60 23.24
CA LYS A 293 -3.92 2.63 24.69
C LYS A 293 -4.44 3.99 25.17
N ASP A 294 -4.08 5.07 24.49
CA ASP A 294 -4.59 6.42 24.75
C ASP A 294 -6.00 6.59 24.16
N PRO A 295 -7.03 6.86 24.98
CA PRO A 295 -8.40 7.04 24.49
C PRO A 295 -8.56 8.26 23.57
N ARG A 296 -7.70 9.28 23.67
CA ARG A 296 -7.73 10.46 22.78
C ARG A 296 -7.37 10.07 21.35
N LEU A 297 -6.34 9.22 21.19
CA LEU A 297 -5.95 8.68 19.89
C LEU A 297 -7.05 7.79 19.30
N LEU A 298 -7.78 7.03 20.13
CA LEU A 298 -8.91 6.23 19.67
C LEU A 298 -10.06 7.13 19.19
N PHE A 299 -10.40 8.18 19.95
CA PHE A 299 -11.39 9.17 19.54
C PHE A 299 -11.03 9.80 18.19
N GLU A 300 -9.81 10.32 18.05
CA GLU A 300 -9.31 10.94 16.82
C GLU A 300 -9.38 9.97 15.64
N ALA A 301 -9.00 8.71 15.85
CA ALA A 301 -9.06 7.69 14.80
C ALA A 301 -10.49 7.43 14.31
N LEU A 302 -11.44 7.32 15.24
CA LEU A 302 -12.86 7.11 14.94
C LEU A 302 -13.48 8.33 14.27
N HIS A 303 -13.26 9.53 14.83
CA HIS A 303 -13.79 10.78 14.30
C HIS A 303 -13.26 11.05 12.89
N ARG A 304 -11.94 11.02 12.72
CA ARG A 304 -11.33 11.24 11.41
C ARG A 304 -11.74 10.18 10.39
N GLY A 305 -11.73 8.91 10.79
CA GLY A 305 -12.06 7.79 9.90
C GLY A 305 -13.53 7.76 9.48
N LEU A 306 -14.45 7.79 10.45
CA LEU A 306 -15.88 7.62 10.17
C LEU A 306 -16.58 8.92 9.83
N VAL A 307 -16.18 10.06 10.39
CA VAL A 307 -16.88 11.34 10.19
C VAL A 307 -16.17 12.17 9.10
N GLU A 308 -14.92 12.55 9.31
CA GLU A 308 -14.23 13.52 8.45
C GLU A 308 -13.95 12.97 7.04
N ILE A 309 -13.34 11.78 6.92
CA ILE A 309 -13.03 11.18 5.61
C ILE A 309 -14.31 10.87 4.81
N ASN A 310 -15.43 10.62 5.50
CA ASN A 310 -16.74 10.41 4.89
C ASN A 310 -17.52 11.71 4.66
N GLY A 311 -16.87 12.88 4.76
CA GLY A 311 -17.48 14.18 4.48
C GLY A 311 -18.65 14.54 5.39
N GLY A 312 -18.69 14.02 6.62
CA GLY A 312 -19.78 14.24 7.57
C GLY A 312 -21.06 13.43 7.29
N THR A 313 -21.04 12.51 6.31
CA THR A 313 -22.19 11.63 6.02
C THR A 313 -22.62 10.79 7.22
N ILE A 314 -21.67 10.49 8.12
CA ILE A 314 -21.91 9.75 9.35
C ILE A 314 -21.74 10.75 10.50
N ALA A 315 -22.84 11.02 11.21
CA ALA A 315 -22.82 11.89 12.38
C ALA A 315 -22.08 11.21 13.54
N TRP A 316 -21.38 12.01 14.37
CA TRP A 316 -20.63 11.47 15.51
C TRP A 316 -21.55 10.77 16.52
N GLU A 317 -22.75 11.29 16.74
CA GLU A 317 -23.77 10.74 17.63
C GLU A 317 -24.15 9.33 17.23
N GLN A 318 -24.19 9.05 15.93
CA GLN A 318 -24.43 7.71 15.41
C GLN A 318 -23.27 6.78 15.77
N VAL A 319 -22.02 7.21 15.60
CA VAL A 319 -20.83 6.42 15.98
C VAL A 319 -20.83 6.13 17.47
N GLU A 320 -21.08 7.15 18.30
CA GLU A 320 -21.14 7.03 19.76
C GLU A 320 -22.24 6.05 20.20
N ARG A 321 -23.42 6.10 19.59
CA ARG A 321 -24.49 5.14 19.85
C ARG A 321 -24.05 3.70 19.57
N GLU A 322 -23.44 3.45 18.41
CA GLU A 322 -22.97 2.10 18.07
C GLU A 322 -21.82 1.62 18.96
N LEU A 323 -20.94 2.53 19.43
CA LEU A 323 -19.90 2.21 20.40
C LEU A 323 -20.49 1.80 21.76
N ASN A 324 -21.51 2.50 22.23
CA ASN A 324 -22.20 2.17 23.48
C ASN A 324 -22.89 0.81 23.39
N VAL A 325 -23.58 0.52 22.27
CA VAL A 325 -24.18 -0.80 22.02
C VAL A 325 -23.09 -1.88 22.03
N TYR A 326 -21.98 -1.67 21.32
CA TYR A 326 -20.90 -2.65 21.28
C TYR A 326 -20.26 -2.88 22.66
N ALA A 327 -20.04 -1.81 23.43
CA ALA A 327 -19.50 -1.92 24.79
C ALA A 327 -20.45 -2.66 25.74
N ALA A 328 -21.77 -2.43 25.64
CA ALA A 328 -22.77 -3.14 26.44
C ALA A 328 -22.82 -4.65 26.11
N GLU A 329 -22.66 -5.01 24.84
CA GLU A 329 -22.61 -6.41 24.44
C GLU A 329 -21.37 -7.13 24.93
N LEU A 330 -20.20 -6.47 24.91
CA LEU A 330 -18.95 -7.03 25.46
C LEU A 330 -18.98 -7.24 26.98
N GLN A 331 -19.94 -6.64 27.69
CA GLN A 331 -20.12 -6.82 29.14
C GLN A 331 -20.94 -8.06 29.48
N ARG A 332 -21.70 -8.61 28.52
CA ARG A 332 -22.46 -9.83 28.76
C ARG A 332 -21.45 -10.95 29.06
N PRO A 333 -21.65 -11.72 30.15
CA PRO A 333 -20.72 -12.77 30.54
C PRO A 333 -20.58 -13.78 29.39
N ALA A 334 -19.44 -13.75 28.71
CA ALA A 334 -19.05 -14.78 27.77
C ALA A 334 -18.60 -15.98 28.60
N VAL A 335 -19.25 -17.13 28.38
CA VAL A 335 -18.79 -18.41 28.90
C VAL A 335 -17.41 -18.68 28.28
N GLU A 336 -16.42 -18.89 29.16
CA GLU A 336 -15.06 -19.40 28.92
C GLU A 336 -13.94 -18.47 28.35
N MET A 337 -12.97 -18.24 29.24
CA MET A 337 -11.49 -18.14 29.11
C MET A 337 -10.80 -17.27 28.02
N GLN A 338 -9.99 -16.33 28.53
CA GLN A 338 -8.72 -15.80 27.96
C GLN A 338 -8.70 -15.05 26.61
N ALA A 339 -9.84 -14.67 26.03
CA ALA A 339 -9.81 -13.77 24.87
C ALA A 339 -9.51 -12.31 25.29
N TRP A 340 -8.55 -11.65 24.62
CA TRP A 340 -8.40 -10.20 24.71
C TRP A 340 -9.71 -9.51 24.28
N THR A 341 -10.06 -8.38 24.91
CA THR A 341 -11.28 -7.62 24.60
C THR A 341 -10.99 -6.12 24.48
N PRO A 342 -11.66 -5.40 23.55
CA PRO A 342 -11.53 -3.95 23.44
C PRO A 342 -12.27 -3.18 24.54
N LEU A 343 -13.08 -3.85 25.37
CA LEU A 343 -13.95 -3.21 26.37
C LEU A 343 -13.25 -2.19 27.29
N PRO A 344 -12.04 -2.44 27.84
CA PRO A 344 -11.36 -1.45 28.68
C PRO A 344 -11.06 -0.14 27.97
N ALA A 345 -10.67 -0.19 26.69
CA ALA A 345 -10.40 1.00 25.90
C ALA A 345 -11.70 1.74 25.57
N LEU A 346 -12.76 1.00 25.22
CA LEU A 346 -14.08 1.59 24.95
C LEU A 346 -14.65 2.30 26.17
N ARG A 347 -14.53 1.71 27.37
CA ARG A 347 -14.97 2.34 28.62
C ARG A 347 -14.23 3.66 28.89
N LYS A 348 -12.92 3.69 28.68
CA LYS A 348 -12.13 4.93 28.83
C LYS A 348 -12.55 6.00 27.84
N LEU A 349 -12.78 5.63 26.58
CA LEU A 349 -13.28 6.55 25.56
C LEU A 349 -14.66 7.11 25.93
N ILE A 350 -15.64 6.23 26.20
CA ILE A 350 -17.00 6.62 26.54
C ILE A 350 -17.02 7.51 27.80
N GLY A 351 -16.27 7.15 28.83
CA GLY A 351 -16.13 7.97 30.03
C GLY A 351 -15.58 9.36 29.74
N ALA A 352 -14.54 9.47 28.91
CA ALA A 352 -13.98 10.76 28.50
C ALA A 352 -14.99 11.64 27.73
N LEU A 353 -15.81 11.03 26.88
CA LEU A 353 -16.85 11.75 26.11
C LEU A 353 -17.95 12.30 27.02
N HIS A 354 -18.40 11.52 28.00
CA HIS A 354 -19.40 12.00 28.98
C HIS A 354 -18.87 13.18 29.80
N HIS A 355 -17.59 13.16 30.20
CA HIS A 355 -16.99 14.28 30.91
C HIS A 355 -16.91 15.56 30.08
N LEU A 356 -16.74 15.45 28.75
CA LEU A 356 -16.72 16.61 27.86
C LEU A 356 -18.12 17.21 27.64
N LYS A 357 -19.17 16.39 27.62
CA LYS A 357 -20.57 16.86 27.45
C LYS A 357 -21.15 17.55 28.68
N ASN A 358 -20.60 17.28 29.87
CA ASN A 358 -21.05 17.84 31.14
C ASN A 358 -20.27 19.10 31.55
N ARG A 359 -19.42 19.63 30.67
CA ARG A 359 -18.76 20.93 30.79
C ARG A 359 -19.37 21.87 29.77
#